data_AF-A0A2T0Q1P8-F1
#
_entry.id   AF-A0A2T0Q1P8-F1
#
_cell.length_a   1.000
_cell.length_b   1.000
_cell.length_c   1.000
_cell.angle_alpha   90.00
_cell.angle_beta   90.00
_cell.angle_gamma   90.00
#
_symmetry.space_group_name_H-M   'P 1'
#
loop_
_entity.id
_entity.type
_entity.pdbx_description
1 polymer ?
#
loop_
_entity_poly.entity_id
_entity_poly.type
_entity_poly.pdbx_seq_one_letter_code
_entity_poly.pdbx_strand_id
1 'polypeptide(L)'
;MSVTHSIASQQTLTRHDEPVPPAKDSPECACEATIADLKAALVSAAVINQAVGVLMAQSDCDADSAFSMLAQASQRTNRKVRVVAESIVARYARPPHGPEWFDG
;
A
#
# COMPACT_ATOMS: atom_id res chain seq x y z
N MET A 1 10.66 -38.95 -4.34
CA MET A 1 9.38 -38.90 -5.06
C MET A 1 8.36 -38.28 -4.11
N SER A 2 7.72 -37.19 -4.57
CA SER A 2 6.66 -36.34 -3.98
C SER A 2 6.23 -36.51 -2.52
N VAL A 3 6.26 -35.38 -1.80
CA VAL A 3 5.08 -34.87 -1.08
C VAL A 3 5.01 -33.34 -1.22
N THR A 4 4.34 -32.86 -2.25
CA THR A 4 3.83 -31.49 -2.34
C THR A 4 2.74 -31.32 -1.27
N HIS A 5 3.09 -30.77 -0.11
CA HIS A 5 2.06 -30.42 0.87
C HIS A 5 1.39 -29.11 0.47
N SER A 6 0.15 -29.29 0.02
CA SER A 6 -0.89 -28.28 -0.17
C SER A 6 -0.93 -27.29 0.99
N ILE A 7 -0.67 -26.02 0.70
CA ILE A 7 -1.05 -24.87 1.54
C ILE A 7 -2.23 -24.15 0.88
N ALA A 8 -3.23 -24.92 0.46
CA ALA A 8 -4.55 -24.40 0.19
C ALA A 8 -5.37 -24.39 1.49
N SER A 9 -5.95 -23.21 1.77
CA SER A 9 -6.96 -22.94 2.79
C SER A 9 -6.44 -22.77 4.20
N GLN A 10 -6.35 -21.52 4.68
CA GLN A 10 -7.18 -20.99 5.78
C GLN A 10 -7.08 -19.46 5.79
N GLN A 11 -8.20 -18.73 5.65
CA GLN A 11 -8.63 -17.59 6.48
C GLN A 11 -9.62 -16.65 5.75
N THR A 12 -10.90 -16.95 5.94
CA THR A 12 -12.05 -16.04 5.84
C THR A 12 -12.17 -15.23 7.14
N LEU A 13 -12.73 -14.00 7.06
CA LEU A 13 -12.88 -12.91 8.07
C LEU A 13 -11.59 -12.09 8.32
N THR A 14 -11.40 -10.86 7.81
CA THR A 14 -12.31 -9.76 7.48
C THR A 14 -11.94 -9.10 6.16
N ARG A 15 -12.81 -9.27 5.16
CA ARG A 15 -12.84 -8.47 3.93
C ARG A 15 -13.22 -7.03 4.30
N HIS A 16 -12.26 -6.20 4.70
CA HIS A 16 -12.48 -4.74 4.83
C HIS A 16 -12.11 -3.99 3.55
N ASP A 17 -12.39 -4.63 2.41
CA ASP A 17 -12.56 -3.95 1.13
C ASP A 17 -13.46 -4.79 0.21
N GLU A 18 -14.71 -4.40 0.12
CA GLU A 18 -15.42 -4.40 -1.16
C GLU A 18 -16.63 -3.45 -1.03
N PRO A 19 -16.89 -2.63 -2.05
CA PRO A 19 -17.04 -3.14 -3.41
C PRO A 19 -16.05 -2.53 -4.40
N VAL A 20 -15.44 -3.35 -5.24
CA VAL A 20 -15.09 -2.88 -6.59
C VAL A 20 -16.42 -2.81 -7.35
N PRO A 21 -16.84 -1.62 -7.83
CA PRO A 21 -18.12 -1.51 -8.53
C PRO A 21 -18.10 -2.40 -9.79
N PRO A 22 -19.24 -3.00 -10.15
CA PRO A 22 -19.34 -3.93 -11.25
C PRO A 22 -18.91 -3.25 -12.55
N ALA A 23 -18.17 -3.99 -13.37
CA ALA A 23 -18.08 -3.74 -14.80
C ALA A 23 -19.49 -3.40 -15.33
N LYS A 24 -19.68 -2.13 -15.72
CA LYS A 24 -20.86 -1.69 -16.45
C LYS A 24 -20.41 -1.29 -17.84
N ASP A 25 -20.59 -2.19 -18.79
CA ASP A 25 -20.88 -1.81 -20.17
C ASP A 25 -22.23 -1.05 -20.17
N SER A 26 -22.24 0.25 -19.85
CA SER A 26 -23.36 1.17 -20.09
C SER A 26 -22.91 2.64 -19.99
N PRO A 27 -23.17 3.48 -21.01
CA PRO A 27 -22.65 4.85 -21.10
C PRO A 27 -23.56 5.86 -20.40
N GLU A 28 -23.34 6.13 -19.11
CA GLU A 28 -24.16 7.08 -18.34
C GLU A 28 -23.28 8.01 -17.47
N CYS A 29 -22.99 9.21 -17.99
CA CYS A 29 -22.42 10.45 -17.39
C CYS A 29 -21.18 10.34 -16.46
N ALA A 30 -19.98 10.59 -17.03
CA ALA A 30 -18.66 10.18 -16.53
C ALA A 30 -17.73 11.30 -15.99
N CYS A 31 -18.23 12.37 -15.34
CA CYS A 31 -17.35 13.50 -15.00
C CYS A 31 -16.94 13.63 -13.52
N GLU A 32 -17.68 13.09 -12.57
CA GLU A 32 -17.44 13.31 -11.12
C GLU A 32 -16.75 12.12 -10.43
N ALA A 33 -17.11 10.88 -10.80
CA ALA A 33 -16.58 9.66 -10.20
C ALA A 33 -15.08 9.46 -10.48
N THR A 34 -14.51 10.12 -11.49
CA THR A 34 -13.11 9.91 -11.88
C THR A 34 -12.13 10.62 -10.95
N ILE A 35 -12.43 11.85 -10.50
CA ILE A 35 -11.44 12.68 -9.81
C ILE A 35 -11.13 12.15 -8.40
N ALA A 36 -12.15 11.67 -7.68
CA ALA A 36 -11.97 11.13 -6.33
C ALA A 36 -11.18 9.83 -6.33
N ASP A 37 -11.50 8.90 -7.23
CA ASP A 37 -10.80 7.63 -7.37
C ASP A 37 -9.36 7.82 -7.85
N LEU A 38 -9.13 8.73 -8.81
CA LEU A 38 -7.79 9.11 -9.25
C LEU A 38 -6.96 9.69 -8.10
N LYS A 39 -7.53 10.61 -7.30
CA LYS A 39 -6.84 11.18 -6.15
C LYS A 39 -6.50 10.12 -5.10
N ALA A 40 -7.43 9.22 -4.80
CA ALA A 40 -7.19 8.12 -3.86
C ALA A 40 -6.08 7.19 -4.35
N ALA A 41 -6.08 6.85 -5.64
CA ALA A 41 -5.04 6.05 -6.28
C ALA A 41 -3.67 6.76 -6.21
N LEU A 42 -3.60 8.05 -6.53
CA LEU A 42 -2.35 8.82 -6.46
C LEU A 42 -1.78 8.91 -5.04
N VAL A 43 -2.62 9.19 -4.05
CA VAL A 43 -2.18 9.24 -2.65
C VAL A 43 -1.64 7.87 -2.22
N SER A 44 -2.30 6.78 -2.62
CA SER A 44 -1.83 5.43 -2.32
C SER A 44 -0.48 5.12 -3.00
N ALA A 45 -0.32 5.53 -4.26
CA ALA A 45 0.93 5.35 -5.00
C ALA A 45 2.09 6.14 -4.36
N ALA A 46 1.84 7.38 -3.92
CA ALA A 46 2.85 8.20 -3.27
C ALA A 46 3.40 7.55 -1.98
N VAL A 47 2.52 7.05 -1.11
CA VAL A 47 2.93 6.41 0.15
C VAL A 47 3.64 5.07 -0.09
N ILE A 48 3.19 4.30 -1.09
CA ILE A 48 3.85 3.05 -1.49
C ILE A 48 5.27 3.34 -1.97
N ASN A 49 5.45 4.34 -2.85
CA ASN A 49 6.76 4.72 -3.36
C ASN A 49 7.70 5.23 -2.26
N GLN A 50 7.19 5.96 -1.26
CA GLN A 50 7.97 6.36 -0.09
C GLN A 50 8.44 5.14 0.72
N ALA A 51 7.55 4.18 0.97
CA ALA A 51 7.93 2.95 1.68
C ALA A 51 8.97 2.13 0.90
N VAL A 52 8.85 2.06 -0.43
CA VAL A 52 9.84 1.42 -1.31
C VAL A 52 11.19 2.11 -1.15
N GLY A 53 11.25 3.45 -1.21
CA GLY A 53 12.50 4.19 -1.01
C GLY A 53 13.16 3.95 0.36
N VAL A 54 12.36 3.87 1.43
CA VAL A 54 12.84 3.48 2.76
C VAL A 54 13.42 2.07 2.75
N LEU A 55 12.74 1.10 2.14
CA LEU A 55 13.21 -0.28 2.09
C LEU A 55 14.49 -0.45 1.27
N MET A 56 14.61 0.28 0.16
CA MET A 56 15.84 0.33 -0.64
C MET A 56 17.01 0.84 0.19
N ALA A 57 16.84 1.95 0.90
CA ALA A 57 17.89 2.53 1.74
C ALA A 57 18.29 1.63 2.92
N GLN A 58 17.34 0.87 3.47
CA GLN A 58 17.58 0.01 4.63
C GLN A 58 18.15 -1.37 4.28
N SER A 59 17.82 -1.89 3.10
CA SER A 59 18.14 -3.27 2.69
C SER A 59 19.18 -3.34 1.58
N ASP A 60 19.67 -2.19 1.12
CA ASP A 60 20.62 -2.05 0.00
C ASP A 60 20.16 -2.82 -1.26
N CYS A 61 18.89 -2.64 -1.63
CA CYS A 61 18.25 -3.35 -2.73
C CYS A 61 17.63 -2.40 -3.76
N ASP A 62 17.35 -2.93 -4.95
CA ASP A 62 16.66 -2.22 -6.02
C ASP A 62 15.15 -2.07 -5.73
N ALA A 63 14.47 -1.26 -6.56
CA ALA A 63 13.06 -0.93 -6.38
C ALA A 63 12.12 -2.14 -6.52
N ASP A 64 12.41 -3.08 -7.43
CA ASP A 64 11.59 -4.27 -7.65
C ASP A 64 11.71 -5.23 -6.45
N SER A 65 12.93 -5.41 -5.95
CA SER A 65 13.20 -6.18 -4.73
C SER A 65 12.49 -5.56 -3.52
N ALA A 66 12.60 -4.25 -3.32
CA ALA A 66 11.94 -3.54 -2.23
C ALA A 66 10.40 -3.62 -2.30
N PHE A 67 9.83 -3.47 -3.50
CA PHE A 67 8.39 -3.64 -3.71
C PHE A 67 7.95 -5.09 -3.43
N SER A 68 8.74 -6.07 -3.85
CA SER A 68 8.49 -7.49 -3.58
C SER A 68 8.51 -7.79 -2.08
N MET A 69 9.43 -7.19 -1.31
CA MET A 69 9.46 -7.29 0.15
C MET A 69 8.20 -6.67 0.79
N LEU A 70 7.77 -5.51 0.30
CA LEU A 70 6.55 -4.84 0.75
C LEU A 70 5.30 -5.70 0.47
N ALA A 71 5.22 -6.30 -0.71
CA ALA A 71 4.13 -7.19 -1.10
C ALA A 71 4.10 -8.47 -0.25
N GLN A 72 5.25 -9.08 0.02
CA GLN A 72 5.37 -10.23 0.93
C GLN A 72 4.94 -9.87 2.36
N ALA A 73 5.30 -8.69 2.85
CA ALA A 73 4.86 -8.21 4.16
C ALA A 73 3.33 -7.99 4.20
N SER A 74 2.74 -7.47 3.13
CA SER A 74 1.29 -7.34 2.97
C SER A 74 0.58 -8.69 2.99
N GLN A 75 1.08 -9.68 2.25
CA GLN A 75 0.53 -11.03 2.22
C GLN A 75 0.63 -11.71 3.59
N ARG A 76 1.80 -11.65 4.24
CA ARG A 76 2.02 -12.24 5.57
C ARG A 76 1.13 -11.61 6.65
N THR A 77 0.79 -10.34 6.52
CA THR A 77 -0.06 -9.63 7.48
C THR A 77 -1.53 -9.59 7.09
N ASN A 78 -1.87 -10.09 5.90
CA ASN A 78 -3.21 -10.02 5.30
C ASN A 78 -3.81 -8.60 5.35
N ARG A 79 -2.97 -7.58 5.10
CA ARG A 79 -3.34 -6.15 5.09
C ARG A 79 -3.04 -5.56 3.73
N LYS A 80 -3.84 -4.57 3.30
CA LYS A 80 -3.59 -3.82 2.06
C LYS A 80 -2.17 -3.28 2.01
N VAL A 81 -1.52 -3.34 0.85
CA VAL A 81 -0.14 -2.85 0.62
C VAL A 81 0.03 -1.41 1.08
N ARG A 82 -0.92 -0.53 0.76
CA ARG A 82 -0.94 0.87 1.22
C ARG A 82 -0.82 0.99 2.74
N VAL A 83 -1.58 0.18 3.48
CA VAL A 83 -1.63 0.22 4.95
C VAL A 83 -0.33 -0.30 5.58
N VAL A 84 0.32 -1.27 4.94
CA VAL A 84 1.65 -1.73 5.34
C VAL A 84 2.71 -0.67 5.02
N ALA A 85 2.61 -0.02 3.86
CA ALA A 85 3.49 1.09 3.47
C ALA A 85 3.38 2.28 4.44
N GLU A 86 2.16 2.69 4.81
CA GLU A 86 1.93 3.71 5.85
C GLU A 86 2.61 3.32 7.17
N SER A 87 2.50 2.06 7.58
CA SER A 87 3.11 1.57 8.82
C SER A 87 4.64 1.59 8.76
N ILE A 88 5.24 1.41 7.59
CA ILE A 88 6.68 1.52 7.39
C ILE A 88 7.08 2.99 7.42
N VAL A 89 6.46 3.83 6.59
CA VAL A 89 6.78 5.28 6.53
C VAL A 89 6.63 5.93 7.90
N ALA A 90 5.57 5.62 8.66
CA ALA A 90 5.36 6.18 10.00
C ALA A 90 6.49 5.85 10.99
N ARG A 91 7.19 4.71 10.82
CA ARG A 91 8.35 4.35 11.67
C ARG A 91 9.58 5.18 11.37
N TYR A 92 9.71 5.68 10.14
CA TYR A 92 10.87 6.44 9.67
C TYR A 92 10.57 7.94 9.52
N ALA A 93 9.30 8.33 9.60
CA ALA A 93 8.90 9.72 9.63
C ALA A 93 9.43 10.36 10.91
N ARG A 94 10.36 11.31 10.75
CA ARG A 94 10.76 12.20 11.84
C ARG A 94 9.59 13.14 12.13
N PRO A 95 9.21 13.36 13.41
CA PRO A 95 8.19 14.36 13.73
C PRO A 95 8.63 15.72 13.17
N PRO A 96 7.70 16.51 12.63
CA PRO A 96 8.04 17.84 12.14
C PRO A 96 8.64 18.62 13.32
N HIS A 97 9.92 18.96 13.19
CA HIS A 97 10.49 20.01 14.00
C HIS A 97 9.91 21.30 13.39
N GLY A 98 8.90 21.87 14.05
CA GLY A 98 8.49 23.23 13.74
C GLY A 98 9.70 24.15 13.88
N PRO A 99 9.70 25.32 13.22
CA PRO A 99 10.85 26.21 13.29
C PRO A 99 11.15 26.53 14.75
N GLU A 100 12.21 25.95 15.28
CA GLU A 100 12.77 26.23 16.62
C GLU A 100 13.28 27.68 16.75
N TRP A 101 13.14 28.47 15.67
CA TRP A 101 13.58 29.85 15.54
C TRP A 101 12.42 30.88 15.45
N PHE A 102 11.15 30.45 15.44
CA PHE A 102 10.01 31.37 15.68
C PHE A 102 9.75 31.47 17.18
N ASP A 103 10.69 32.10 17.89
CA ASP A 103 10.51 32.64 19.23
C ASP A 103 10.96 34.12 19.12
N GLY A 104 10.06 35.04 19.50
CA GLY A 104 10.02 36.45 19.05
C GLY A 104 11.22 37.33 19.34
#